data_AF-A0A9P4Q7D7-F1
#
_entry.id   AF-A0A9P4Q7D7-F1
#
_cell.length_a   1.000
_cell.length_b   1.000
_cell.length_c   1.000
_cell.angle_alpha   90.00
_cell.angle_beta   90.00
_cell.angle_gamma   90.00
#
_symmetry.space_group_name_H-M   'P 1'
#
loop_
_entity.id
_entity.type
_entity.pdbx_description
1 polymer ?
#
loop_
_entity_poly.entity_id
_entity_poly.type
_entity_poly.pdbx_seq_one_letter_code
_entity_poly.pdbx_strand_id
1 'polypeptide(L)'
;MPTEDMAGFPGRAISFGSFSVTSQVFHITKHSFALVNLKPLLPGHILVCPLRVKPHLSDLTKDEISDLFLTTTRIQRTLKRVYKADAFNVAVQDGEAAGQSVPHVHCHVIPRTHGDPGGEDKVHEWLEGEEGNIGRHQQEVDELRDQGRKPGDWAKDEDRKPRTKEDMEKEAAWLRQEMTKDD
;
A
#
# COMPACT_ATOMS: atom_id res chain seq x y z
N MET A 1 -13.24 25.33 5.71
CA MET A 1 -14.01 24.48 6.66
C MET A 1 -13.42 23.09 6.55
N PRO A 2 -12.89 22.49 7.63
CA PRO A 2 -12.37 21.13 7.58
C PRO A 2 -13.55 20.15 7.53
N THR A 3 -13.58 19.30 6.52
CA THR A 3 -14.63 18.30 6.30
C THR A 3 -14.59 17.21 7.37
N GLU A 4 -15.77 16.88 7.89
CA GLU A 4 -16.06 15.99 9.03
C GLU A 4 -15.78 14.49 8.79
N ASP A 5 -14.82 14.11 7.95
CA ASP A 5 -14.53 12.69 7.63
C ASP A 5 -13.21 12.18 8.25
N MET A 6 -12.81 12.77 9.38
CA MET A 6 -11.64 12.41 10.18
C MET A 6 -12.01 11.66 11.48
N ALA A 7 -13.18 11.01 11.51
CA ALA A 7 -13.74 10.40 12.73
C ALA A 7 -12.99 9.16 13.26
N GLY A 8 -11.89 8.73 12.62
CA GLY A 8 -11.10 7.56 13.05
C GLY A 8 -9.67 7.84 13.53
N PHE A 9 -9.13 9.05 13.32
CA PHE A 9 -7.69 9.29 13.53
C PHE A 9 -7.43 10.62 14.24
N PRO A 10 -7.05 10.62 15.53
CA PRO A 10 -6.74 11.87 16.21
C PRO A 10 -5.40 12.42 15.71
N GLY A 11 -5.45 13.35 14.75
CA GLY A 11 -4.42 14.38 14.49
C GLY A 11 -2.98 13.96 14.16
N ARG A 12 -2.67 12.67 14.03
CA ARG A 12 -1.30 12.19 13.79
C ARG A 12 -1.02 12.13 12.29
N ALA A 13 -0.12 12.99 11.81
CA ALA A 13 0.44 12.86 10.48
C ALA A 13 1.23 11.54 10.37
N ILE A 14 1.02 10.80 9.29
CA ILE A 14 1.67 9.51 9.01
C ILE A 14 2.55 9.66 7.78
N SER A 15 3.77 9.17 7.91
CA SER A 15 4.77 9.21 6.85
C SER A 15 5.17 7.80 6.41
N PHE A 16 5.31 7.63 5.09
CA PHE A 16 5.97 6.49 4.48
C PHE A 16 7.30 6.96 3.90
N GLY A 17 8.41 6.72 4.61
CA GLY A 17 9.68 7.36 4.27
C GLY A 17 9.56 8.89 4.43
N SER A 18 9.86 9.63 3.36
CA SER A 18 9.69 11.09 3.29
C SER A 18 8.29 11.52 2.84
N PHE A 19 7.41 10.60 2.45
CA PHE A 19 6.10 10.91 1.86
C PHE A 19 5.01 10.99 2.93
N SER A 20 4.17 12.03 2.89
CA SER A 20 2.98 12.14 3.74
C SER A 20 1.82 11.34 3.15
N VAL A 21 1.36 10.32 3.87
CA VAL A 21 0.39 9.32 3.36
C VAL A 21 -0.89 9.23 4.19
N THR A 22 -1.09 10.17 5.12
CA THR A 22 -2.18 10.13 6.11
C THR A 22 -3.56 9.84 5.50
N SER A 23 -3.88 10.46 4.36
CA SER A 23 -5.15 10.28 3.63
C SER A 23 -5.35 8.88 3.05
N GLN A 24 -4.26 8.19 2.73
CA GLN A 24 -4.24 6.86 2.09
C GLN A 24 -4.29 5.73 3.12
N VAL A 25 -4.18 6.05 4.41
CA VAL A 25 -4.21 5.09 5.51
C VAL A 25 -5.64 4.65 5.80
N PHE A 26 -5.83 3.34 5.95
CA PHE A 26 -7.12 2.73 6.29
C PHE A 26 -7.09 1.94 7.60
N HIS A 27 -5.92 1.66 8.16
CA HIS A 27 -5.79 1.00 9.45
C HIS A 27 -4.56 1.45 10.21
N ILE A 28 -4.67 1.55 11.54
CA ILE A 28 -3.56 1.87 12.45
C ILE A 28 -3.68 1.03 13.70
N THR A 29 -2.54 0.53 14.15
CA THR A 29 -2.36 -0.19 15.42
C THR A 29 -1.37 0.57 16.30
N LYS A 30 -0.91 -0.06 17.38
CA LYS A 30 0.05 0.55 18.30
C LYS A 30 1.40 0.86 17.62
N HIS A 31 1.85 -0.01 16.72
CA HIS A 31 3.17 0.09 16.10
C HIS A 31 3.14 0.12 14.57
N SER A 32 2.00 -0.09 13.93
CA SER A 32 1.90 -0.24 12.48
C SER A 32 0.74 0.55 11.89
N PHE A 33 0.76 0.72 10.57
CA PHE A 33 -0.34 1.24 9.80
C PHE A 33 -0.43 0.52 8.46
N ALA A 34 -1.58 0.60 7.81
CA ALA A 34 -1.78 0.09 6.47
C ALA A 34 -2.38 1.14 5.55
N LEU A 35 -1.87 1.16 4.32
CA LEU A 35 -2.22 2.13 3.30
C LEU A 35 -2.44 1.45 1.95
N VAL A 36 -3.28 2.07 1.14
CA VAL A 36 -3.50 1.64 -0.25
C VAL A 36 -2.30 2.02 -1.13
N ASN A 37 -1.94 1.17 -2.09
CA ASN A 37 -0.71 1.35 -2.89
C ASN A 37 -0.92 2.35 -4.06
N LEU A 38 0.03 3.24 -4.36
CA LEU A 38 -0.10 4.18 -5.47
C LEU A 38 -0.27 3.48 -6.84
N LYS A 39 0.48 2.39 -7.08
CA LYS A 39 0.40 1.57 -8.29
C LYS A 39 0.23 0.10 -7.87
N PRO A 40 -1.01 -0.34 -7.59
CA PRO A 40 -1.25 -1.70 -7.14
C PRO A 40 -0.92 -2.70 -8.25
N LEU A 41 -0.08 -3.70 -7.94
CA LEU A 41 0.25 -4.77 -8.89
C LEU A 41 -0.99 -5.59 -9.31
N LEU A 42 -1.88 -5.84 -8.35
CA LEU A 42 -3.18 -6.48 -8.56
C LEU A 42 -4.21 -5.75 -7.70
N PRO A 43 -5.52 -5.86 -8.01
CA PRO A 43 -6.57 -5.28 -7.17
C PRO A 43 -6.41 -5.68 -5.70
N GLY A 44 -6.45 -4.68 -4.81
CA GLY A 44 -6.27 -4.91 -3.37
C GLY A 44 -4.82 -5.04 -2.91
N HIS A 45 -3.82 -4.80 -3.77
CA HIS A 45 -2.44 -4.64 -3.34
C HIS A 45 -2.32 -3.42 -2.41
N ILE A 46 -2.09 -3.70 -1.13
CA ILE A 46 -1.84 -2.71 -0.08
C ILE A 46 -0.45 -2.89 0.53
N LEU A 47 -0.04 -1.91 1.33
CA LEU A 47 1.18 -1.98 2.13
C LEU A 47 0.84 -1.96 3.62
N VAL A 48 1.61 -2.69 4.42
CA VAL A 48 1.62 -2.59 5.89
C VAL A 48 3.01 -2.17 6.33
N CYS A 49 3.09 -1.10 7.12
CA CYS A 49 4.35 -0.47 7.51
C CYS A 49 4.38 -0.22 9.02
N PRO A 50 5.55 -0.25 9.68
CA PRO A 50 5.67 0.24 11.04
C PRO A 50 5.47 1.77 11.07
N LEU A 51 4.99 2.31 12.19
CA LEU A 51 4.87 3.75 12.41
C LEU A 51 6.24 4.45 12.51
N ARG A 52 7.28 3.71 12.95
CA ARG A 52 8.65 4.22 13.05
C ARG A 52 9.37 3.97 11.73
N VAL A 53 9.81 5.05 11.08
CA VAL A 53 10.54 4.98 9.81
C VAL A 53 11.91 4.35 10.03
N LYS A 54 12.05 3.09 9.60
CA LYS A 54 13.32 2.35 9.57
C LYS A 54 13.47 1.60 8.26
N PRO A 55 14.66 1.60 7.65
CA PRO A 55 14.88 0.94 6.36
C PRO A 55 14.86 -0.59 6.48
N HIS A 56 15.37 -1.14 7.60
CA HIS A 56 15.55 -2.58 7.73
C HIS A 56 14.66 -3.23 8.80
N LEU A 57 14.27 -4.49 8.56
CA LEU A 57 13.54 -5.28 9.55
C LEU A 57 14.36 -5.45 10.84
N SER A 58 15.69 -5.59 10.71
CA SER A 58 16.62 -5.71 11.84
C SER A 58 16.67 -4.48 12.74
N ASP A 59 16.20 -3.33 12.26
CA ASP A 59 16.15 -2.10 13.07
C ASP A 59 14.89 -2.01 13.93
N LEU A 60 13.93 -2.91 13.72
CA LEU A 60 12.66 -2.95 14.44
C LEU A 60 12.80 -3.71 15.77
N THR A 61 12.03 -3.28 16.76
CA THR A 61 11.88 -3.98 18.02
C THR A 61 11.01 -5.23 17.83
N LYS A 62 11.10 -6.18 18.77
CA LYS A 62 10.25 -7.39 18.77
C LYS A 62 8.75 -7.05 18.73
N ASP A 63 8.35 -6.03 19.48
CA ASP A 63 6.95 -5.58 19.54
C ASP A 63 6.49 -4.99 18.18
N GLU A 64 7.34 -4.21 17.51
CA GLU A 64 7.04 -3.68 16.18
C GLU A 64 6.96 -4.78 15.13
N ILE A 65 7.89 -5.75 15.14
CA ILE A 65 7.85 -6.90 14.21
C ILE A 65 6.58 -7.71 14.44
N SER A 66 6.23 -7.99 15.70
CA SER A 66 5.02 -8.75 16.04
C SER A 66 3.77 -8.01 15.59
N ASP A 67 3.66 -6.72 15.91
CA ASP A 67 2.51 -5.90 15.54
C ASP A 67 2.38 -5.75 14.01
N LEU A 68 3.50 -5.63 13.28
CA LEU A 68 3.52 -5.57 11.81
C LEU A 68 2.83 -6.80 11.19
N PHE A 69 3.28 -8.01 11.55
CA PHE A 69 2.72 -9.24 10.97
C PHE A 69 1.34 -9.59 11.52
N LEU A 70 1.04 -9.28 12.79
CA LEU A 70 -0.33 -9.40 13.31
C LEU A 70 -1.29 -8.49 12.52
N THR A 71 -0.87 -7.26 12.23
CA THR A 71 -1.62 -6.32 11.39
C THR A 71 -1.81 -6.86 9.98
N THR A 72 -0.77 -7.40 9.34
CA THR A 72 -0.87 -8.08 8.05
C THR A 72 -1.91 -9.19 8.05
N THR A 73 -1.89 -10.08 9.04
CA THR A 73 -2.87 -11.19 9.10
C THR A 73 -4.30 -10.71 9.32
N ARG A 74 -4.50 -9.63 10.07
CA ARG A 74 -5.82 -9.01 10.24
C ARG A 74 -6.35 -8.48 8.91
N ILE A 75 -5.52 -7.73 8.18
CA ILE A 75 -5.89 -7.15 6.89
C ILE A 75 -6.16 -8.22 5.84
N GLN A 76 -5.41 -9.32 5.82
CA GLN A 76 -5.68 -10.44 4.91
C GLN A 76 -7.09 -10.99 5.07
N ARG A 77 -7.68 -11.00 6.28
CA ARG A 77 -9.06 -11.46 6.48
C ARG A 77 -10.06 -10.54 5.76
N THR A 78 -9.89 -9.23 5.92
CA THR A 78 -10.69 -8.22 5.21
C THR A 78 -10.54 -8.34 3.71
N LEU A 79 -9.29 -8.34 3.22
CA LEU A 79 -9.00 -8.44 1.79
C LEU A 79 -9.53 -9.73 1.18
N LYS A 80 -9.44 -10.85 1.90
CA LYS A 80 -9.97 -12.14 1.46
C LYS A 80 -11.47 -12.06 1.19
N ARG A 81 -12.22 -11.42 2.09
CA ARG A 81 -13.66 -11.25 1.96
C ARG A 81 -14.03 -10.30 0.82
N VAL A 82 -13.40 -9.13 0.74
CA VAL A 82 -13.82 -8.07 -0.18
C VAL A 82 -13.32 -8.27 -1.61
N TYR A 83 -12.14 -8.87 -1.79
CA TYR A 83 -11.58 -9.20 -3.10
C TYR A 83 -11.80 -10.66 -3.52
N LYS A 84 -12.49 -11.46 -2.68
CA LYS A 84 -12.72 -12.90 -2.90
C LYS A 84 -11.41 -13.66 -3.15
N ALA A 85 -10.38 -13.34 -2.37
CA ALA A 85 -9.04 -13.89 -2.58
C ALA A 85 -8.98 -15.37 -2.18
N ASP A 86 -8.32 -16.17 -3.01
CA ASP A 86 -8.02 -17.57 -2.73
C ASP A 86 -6.70 -17.71 -1.96
N ALA A 87 -5.73 -16.85 -2.27
CA ALA A 87 -4.39 -16.83 -1.70
C ALA A 87 -3.83 -15.40 -1.60
N PHE A 88 -2.59 -15.27 -1.12
CA PHE A 88 -1.89 -13.99 -1.01
C PHE A 88 -0.41 -14.14 -1.34
N ASN A 89 0.17 -13.15 -2.03
CA ASN A 89 1.59 -12.88 -1.90
C ASN A 89 1.80 -11.90 -0.74
N VAL A 90 2.72 -12.25 0.15
CA VAL A 90 3.18 -11.41 1.26
C VAL A 90 4.69 -11.29 1.14
N ALA A 91 5.19 -10.09 0.85
CA ALA A 91 6.60 -9.88 0.55
C ALA A 91 7.16 -8.64 1.27
N VAL A 92 8.41 -8.73 1.72
CA VAL A 92 9.17 -7.61 2.26
C VAL A 92 10.49 -7.53 1.51
N GLN A 93 10.74 -6.39 0.87
CA GLN A 93 12.02 -6.08 0.24
C GLN A 93 12.88 -5.32 1.27
N ASP A 94 13.77 -6.06 1.95
CA ASP A 94 14.58 -5.54 3.05
C ASP A 94 15.94 -5.02 2.55
N GLY A 95 15.96 -3.75 2.12
CA GLY A 95 17.13 -3.05 1.60
C GLY A 95 17.17 -2.92 0.07
N GLU A 96 17.98 -1.99 -0.42
CA GLU A 96 18.06 -1.61 -1.84
C GLU A 96 18.37 -2.81 -2.75
N ALA A 97 19.32 -3.66 -2.35
CA ALA A 97 19.68 -4.87 -3.10
C ALA A 97 18.55 -5.91 -3.19
N ALA A 98 17.54 -5.82 -2.32
CA ALA A 98 16.33 -6.65 -2.36
C ALA A 98 15.17 -5.97 -3.12
N GLY A 99 15.39 -4.82 -3.74
CA GLY A 99 14.38 -4.06 -4.50
C GLY A 99 13.67 -2.96 -3.69
N GLN A 100 14.10 -2.67 -2.46
CA GLN A 100 13.48 -1.62 -1.65
C GLN A 100 13.65 -0.24 -2.28
N SER A 101 12.56 0.35 -2.72
CA SER A 101 12.56 1.70 -3.34
C SER A 101 12.37 2.85 -2.35
N VAL A 102 11.66 2.62 -1.25
CA VAL A 102 11.46 3.60 -0.16
C VAL A 102 12.17 3.06 1.08
N PRO A 103 13.10 3.81 1.71
CA PRO A 103 13.89 3.35 2.87
C PRO A 103 13.06 3.36 4.16
N HIS A 104 11.98 2.59 4.14
CA HIS A 104 11.03 2.36 5.21
C HIS A 104 10.46 0.96 5.02
N VAL A 105 10.63 0.06 6.00
CA VAL A 105 10.04 -1.28 5.98
C VAL A 105 8.57 -1.21 5.56
N HIS A 106 8.22 -1.99 4.55
CA HIS A 106 6.84 -2.19 4.13
C HIS A 106 6.63 -3.62 3.66
N CYS A 107 5.52 -4.19 4.07
CA CYS A 107 5.07 -5.50 3.68
C CYS A 107 4.01 -5.35 2.59
N HIS A 108 4.32 -5.83 1.39
CA HIS A 108 3.36 -5.95 0.30
C HIS A 108 2.37 -7.06 0.65
N VAL A 109 1.08 -6.74 0.59
CA VAL A 109 0.02 -7.74 0.77
C VAL A 109 -0.85 -7.69 -0.48
N ILE A 110 -0.76 -8.76 -1.28
CA ILE A 110 -1.37 -8.82 -2.62
C ILE A 110 -2.36 -9.99 -2.64
N PRO A 111 -3.67 -9.73 -2.67
CA PRO A 111 -4.70 -10.74 -2.85
C PRO A 111 -4.53 -11.46 -4.19
N ARG A 112 -4.69 -12.78 -4.20
CA ARG A 112 -4.59 -13.63 -5.39
C ARG A 112 -5.89 -14.36 -5.62
N THR A 113 -6.30 -14.47 -6.88
CA THR A 113 -7.45 -15.27 -7.30
C THR A 113 -7.03 -16.23 -8.40
N HIS A 114 -7.69 -17.38 -8.49
CA HIS A 114 -7.45 -18.30 -9.60
C HIS A 114 -7.66 -17.61 -10.95
N GLY A 115 -6.63 -17.65 -11.81
CA GLY A 115 -6.66 -17.02 -13.13
C GLY A 115 -6.36 -15.52 -13.16
N ASP A 116 -5.89 -14.93 -12.05
CA ASP A 116 -5.39 -13.55 -12.08
C ASP A 116 -4.17 -13.41 -13.03
N PRO A 117 -3.91 -12.20 -13.56
CA PRO A 117 -2.85 -12.00 -14.55
C PRO A 117 -1.44 -12.16 -13.97
N GLY A 118 -1.30 -12.35 -12.66
CA GLY A 118 -0.05 -12.60 -11.96
C GLY A 118 0.31 -14.09 -11.83
N GLY A 119 -0.42 -15.00 -12.48
CA GLY A 119 -0.08 -16.43 -12.55
C GLY A 119 1.32 -16.68 -13.12
N GLU A 120 1.88 -17.87 -12.85
CA GLU A 120 3.22 -18.30 -13.33
C GLU A 120 4.36 -17.38 -12.89
N ASP A 121 4.43 -17.06 -11.58
CA ASP A 121 5.48 -16.24 -10.94
C ASP A 121 5.61 -14.77 -11.35
N LYS A 122 4.77 -14.25 -12.26
CA LYS A 122 4.79 -12.84 -12.68
C LYS A 122 4.76 -11.81 -11.55
N VAL A 123 4.06 -12.08 -10.44
CA VAL A 123 4.04 -11.16 -9.30
C VAL A 123 5.43 -10.95 -8.69
N HIS A 124 6.27 -11.99 -8.70
CA HIS A 124 7.65 -11.89 -8.27
C HIS A 124 8.44 -10.95 -9.19
N GLU A 125 8.35 -11.19 -10.50
CA GLU A 125 9.00 -10.35 -11.52
C GLU A 125 8.56 -8.88 -11.42
N TRP A 126 7.26 -8.64 -11.20
CA TRP A 126 6.73 -7.29 -11.05
C TRP A 126 7.21 -6.58 -9.78
N LEU A 127 7.39 -7.32 -8.68
CA LEU A 127 7.93 -6.75 -7.44
C LEU A 127 9.40 -6.32 -7.61
N GLU A 128 10.19 -7.10 -8.36
CA GLU A 128 11.60 -6.81 -8.64
C GLU A 128 11.79 -5.74 -9.74
N GLY A 129 10.81 -5.61 -10.64
CA GLY A 129 10.84 -4.68 -11.75
C GLY A 129 10.42 -3.25 -11.42
N GLU A 130 10.34 -2.40 -12.45
CA GLU A 130 9.90 -1.01 -12.30
C GLU A 130 8.49 -0.88 -11.72
N GLU A 131 7.66 -1.90 -11.90
CA GLU A 131 6.26 -1.90 -11.50
C GLU A 131 6.08 -1.97 -9.97
N GLY A 132 7.04 -2.57 -9.26
CA GLY A 132 7.12 -2.61 -7.80
C GLY A 132 7.76 -1.36 -7.18
N ASN A 133 8.39 -0.49 -7.97
CA ASN A 133 9.16 0.66 -7.48
C ASN A 133 8.28 1.84 -7.03
N ILE A 134 7.71 1.75 -5.83
CA ILE A 134 6.82 2.77 -5.25
C ILE A 134 7.50 4.15 -5.13
N GLY A 135 8.79 4.18 -4.75
CA GLY A 135 9.51 5.43 -4.52
C GLY A 135 9.60 6.34 -5.75
N ARG A 136 9.99 5.77 -6.90
CA ARG A 136 10.05 6.50 -8.17
C ARG A 136 8.67 6.98 -8.61
N HIS A 137 7.65 6.12 -8.49
CA HIS A 137 6.29 6.47 -8.91
C HIS A 137 5.69 7.61 -8.07
N GLN A 138 6.01 7.66 -6.77
CA GLN A 138 5.57 8.75 -5.92
C GLN A 138 6.24 10.08 -6.29
N GLN A 139 7.53 10.05 -6.66
CA GLN A 139 8.26 11.21 -7.18
C GLN A 139 7.67 11.69 -8.53
N GLU A 140 7.40 10.77 -9.45
CA GLU A 140 6.76 11.10 -10.74
C GLU A 140 5.40 11.78 -10.54
N VAL A 141 4.58 11.32 -9.59
CA VAL A 141 3.28 11.95 -9.28
C VAL A 141 3.44 13.34 -8.70
N ASP A 142 4.41 13.53 -7.80
CA ASP A 142 4.70 14.84 -7.22
C ASP A 142 5.25 15.82 -8.28
N GLU A 143 6.06 15.36 -9.22
CA GLU A 143 6.56 16.14 -10.37
C GLU A 143 5.45 16.46 -11.40
N LEU A 144 4.57 15.50 -11.69
CA LEU A 144 3.40 15.70 -12.57
C LEU A 144 2.36 16.64 -11.95
N ARG A 145 2.30 16.76 -10.61
CA ARG A 145 1.45 17.75 -9.93
C ARG A 145 1.86 19.19 -10.23
N ASP A 146 3.13 19.42 -10.58
CA ASP A 146 3.65 20.73 -10.98
C ASP A 146 3.44 21.05 -12.48
N GLN A 147 3.02 20.06 -13.29
CA GLN A 147 2.74 20.26 -14.71
C GLN A 147 1.34 19.74 -15.06
N GLY A 148 0.35 20.65 -15.02
CA GLY A 148 -1.06 20.35 -15.28
C GLY A 148 -1.28 19.54 -16.57
N ARG A 149 -1.83 18.32 -16.42
CA ARG A 149 -2.08 17.39 -17.54
C ARG A 149 -3.56 17.41 -17.95
N LYS A 150 -3.82 17.37 -19.27
CA LYS A 150 -5.16 17.41 -19.87
C LYS A 150 -5.81 16.01 -19.94
N PRO A 151 -7.17 15.90 -19.89
CA PRO A 151 -7.87 14.62 -19.87
C PRO A 151 -7.99 13.96 -21.25
N GLY A 152 -7.90 12.63 -21.28
CA GLY A 152 -8.33 11.79 -22.41
C GLY A 152 -7.20 11.03 -23.10
N ASP A 153 -6.73 9.94 -22.49
CA ASP A 153 -6.05 8.86 -23.24
C ASP A 153 -6.02 7.56 -22.41
N TRP A 154 -6.61 6.48 -22.94
CA TRP A 154 -6.62 5.14 -22.34
C TRP A 154 -5.76 4.21 -23.19
N ALA A 155 -4.80 3.52 -22.58
CA ALA A 155 -3.90 2.60 -23.29
C ALA A 155 -3.64 1.31 -22.48
N LYS A 156 -3.27 0.27 -23.23
CA LYS A 156 -3.17 -1.16 -22.88
C LYS A 156 -1.88 -1.47 -22.10
N ASP A 157 -1.95 -2.51 -21.24
CA ASP A 157 -0.95 -3.38 -20.58
C ASP A 157 0.57 -3.04 -20.43
N GLU A 158 1.06 -1.89 -20.87
CA GLU A 158 2.33 -1.27 -20.45
C GLU A 158 2.10 0.04 -19.65
N ASP A 159 0.82 0.43 -19.46
CA ASP A 159 0.40 1.72 -18.90
C ASP A 159 -0.30 1.60 -17.53
N ARG A 160 0.37 1.01 -16.52
CA ARG A 160 -0.09 1.17 -15.13
C ARG A 160 0.17 2.61 -14.65
N LYS A 161 -0.76 3.52 -15.00
CA LYS A 161 -0.73 4.91 -14.55
C LYS A 161 -0.92 4.98 -13.02
N PRO A 162 -0.19 5.87 -12.32
CA PRO A 162 -0.41 6.07 -10.89
C PRO A 162 -1.87 6.40 -10.62
N ARG A 163 -2.44 5.84 -9.53
CA ARG A 163 -3.80 6.18 -9.12
C ARG A 163 -3.88 7.64 -8.71
N THR A 164 -5.05 8.24 -8.92
CA THR A 164 -5.26 9.59 -8.43
C THR A 164 -5.36 9.57 -6.90
N LYS A 165 -5.04 10.69 -6.26
CA LYS A 165 -5.19 10.84 -4.81
C LYS A 165 -6.64 10.59 -4.36
N GLU A 166 -7.61 11.05 -5.15
CA GLU A 166 -9.03 10.86 -4.88
C GLU A 166 -9.44 9.38 -4.91
N ASP A 167 -8.93 8.61 -5.88
CA ASP A 167 -9.22 7.18 -5.96
C ASP A 167 -8.64 6.43 -4.77
N MET A 168 -7.40 6.78 -4.37
CA MET A 168 -6.76 6.19 -3.19
C MET A 168 -7.51 6.54 -1.90
N GLU A 169 -8.00 7.78 -1.76
CA GLU A 169 -8.80 8.21 -0.61
C GLU A 169 -10.13 7.46 -0.52
N LYS A 170 -10.81 7.27 -1.66
CA LYS A 170 -12.04 6.48 -1.74
C LYS A 170 -11.81 5.02 -1.37
N GLU A 171 -10.75 4.41 -1.89
CA GLU A 171 -10.41 3.02 -1.55
C GLU A 171 -10.05 2.88 -0.07
N ALA A 172 -9.25 3.81 0.48
CA ALA A 172 -8.90 3.79 1.89
C ALA A 172 -10.14 3.97 2.78
N ALA A 173 -11.05 4.89 2.45
CA ALA A 173 -12.29 5.08 3.18
C ALA A 173 -13.20 3.85 3.12
N TRP A 174 -13.32 3.22 1.95
CA TRP A 174 -14.07 1.98 1.79
C TRP A 174 -13.45 0.84 2.62
N LEU A 175 -12.13 0.64 2.56
CA LEU A 175 -11.44 -0.39 3.35
C LEU A 175 -11.60 -0.15 4.86
N ARG A 176 -11.59 1.10 5.35
CA ARG A 176 -11.91 1.41 6.76
C ARG A 176 -13.28 0.86 7.16
N GLN A 177 -14.30 1.10 6.32
CA GLN A 177 -15.66 0.61 6.57
C GLN A 177 -15.75 -0.91 6.49
N GLU A 178 -14.97 -1.54 5.63
CA GLU A 178 -14.95 -3.00 5.54
C GLU A 178 -14.26 -3.65 6.73
N MET A 179 -13.20 -3.04 7.27
CA MET A 179 -12.48 -3.59 8.42
C MET A 179 -13.33 -3.61 9.70
N THR A 180 -14.24 -2.66 9.90
CA THR A 180 -15.12 -2.65 11.08
C THR A 180 -16.16 -3.78 11.08
N LYS A 181 -16.35 -4.46 9.94
CA LYS A 181 -17.25 -5.61 9.82
C LYS A 181 -16.60 -6.94 10.21
N ASP A 182 -15.28 -6.95 10.40
CA ASP A 182 -14.51 -8.15 10.76
C ASP A 182 -14.25 -8.26 12.28
N ASP A 183 -14.68 -7.26 13.06
CA ASP A 183 -14.65 -7.22 14.53
C ASP A 183 -15.90 -7.87 15.15
#